data_AF-A0A7X9CNI9-F1
#
_entry.id   AF-A0A7X9CNI9-F1
#
_cell.length_a   1.000
_cell.length_b   1.000
_cell.length_c   1.000
_cell.angle_alpha   90.00
_cell.angle_beta   90.00
_cell.angle_gamma   90.00
#
_symmetry.space_group_name_H-M   'P 1'
#
loop_
_entity.id
_entity.type
_entity.pdbx_description
1 polymer ?
#
loop_
_entity_poly.entity_id
_entity_poly.type
_entity_poly.pdbx_seq_one_letter_code
_entity_poly.pdbx_strand_id
1 'polypeptide(L)'
;MYIKGKLKKDRKTKNLTNRLKPGDIALIAHKDLDEVAALSLAERKISCVINIEETISGRYPNQGPAILLEANIPMFEIKNPNLFQLVKEGEIIEIIDNSIIYKGKNIGDCELLDENKVNQLLEIGYQNIEKELEDFIENTLEYAKKEKGLVTGKIPIPKTKTNLKDKHALVVVRGKDYKADLEAISSYISEVHPILIGVDGGGDALLDFGYTPHMVVGDMDSISDKCLKEAGEIIVHAYPDGRAPGLERVKSLGLEATIFPAPGTSEDIAFLLAYGNGADLIVAVGTHTNMIDFLEKGRSGMSSTFLVRLKVGSKLVDAKGVNKLYHSSFKLKYVIGIAIAALIPIGVITIRHPLFRELMHLFKIRIRMILGI
;
A
#
# COMPACT_ATOMS: atom_id res chain seq x y z
N MET A 1 25.63 -5.75 -20.78
CA MET A 1 24.31 -6.13 -20.25
C MET A 1 23.34 -6.30 -21.41
N TYR A 2 22.50 -7.35 -21.43
CA TYR A 2 21.50 -7.56 -22.48
C TYR A 2 20.14 -7.89 -21.89
N ILE A 3 19.12 -7.09 -22.22
CA ILE A 3 17.73 -7.32 -21.80
C ILE A 3 16.81 -7.25 -23.02
N LYS A 4 15.84 -8.16 -23.12
CA LYS A 4 14.83 -8.16 -24.18
C LYS A 4 13.47 -8.48 -23.59
N GLY A 5 12.46 -7.70 -23.96
CA GLY A 5 11.12 -7.87 -23.42
C GLY A 5 10.07 -7.06 -24.17
N LYS A 6 8.80 -7.32 -23.85
CA LYS A 6 7.68 -6.54 -24.39
C LYS A 6 7.58 -5.24 -23.60
N LEU A 7 7.59 -4.11 -24.30
CA LEU A 7 7.43 -2.80 -23.69
C LEU A 7 5.97 -2.54 -23.36
N LYS A 8 5.68 -2.18 -22.11
CA LYS A 8 4.42 -1.54 -21.72
C LYS A 8 4.71 -0.17 -21.16
N LYS A 9 3.85 0.80 -21.49
CA LYS A 9 4.10 2.20 -21.16
C LYS A 9 2.85 2.90 -20.65
N ASP A 10 3.05 3.78 -19.69
CA ASP A 10 2.03 4.72 -19.23
C ASP A 10 2.73 5.91 -18.56
N ARG A 11 2.13 7.09 -18.66
CA ARG A 11 2.63 8.26 -17.92
C ARG A 11 2.26 8.18 -16.44
N LYS A 12 1.23 7.41 -16.09
CA LYS A 12 0.85 7.15 -14.71
C LYS A 12 1.26 5.72 -14.36
N THR A 13 2.31 5.55 -13.54
CA THR A 13 2.80 4.22 -13.14
C THR A 13 1.71 3.33 -12.56
N LYS A 14 0.76 3.91 -11.80
CA LYS A 14 -0.40 3.17 -11.26
C LYS A 14 -1.27 2.49 -12.33
N ASN A 15 -1.41 3.09 -13.51
CA ASN A 15 -2.20 2.52 -14.60
C ASN A 15 -1.42 1.43 -15.34
N LEU A 16 -0.09 1.59 -15.41
CA LEU A 16 0.82 0.63 -16.02
C LEU A 16 0.84 -0.69 -15.24
N THR A 17 0.95 -0.62 -13.92
CA THR A 17 1.10 -1.80 -13.06
C THR A 17 -0.08 -2.77 -13.15
N ASN A 18 -1.29 -2.30 -13.47
CA ASN A 18 -2.44 -3.18 -13.71
C ASN A 18 -2.34 -4.01 -15.00
N ARG A 19 -1.50 -3.59 -15.94
CA ARG A 19 -1.36 -4.21 -17.26
C ARG A 19 -0.08 -5.03 -17.39
N LEU A 20 0.93 -4.80 -16.55
CA LEU A 20 2.22 -5.48 -16.58
C LEU A 20 2.10 -6.99 -16.33
N LYS A 21 2.93 -7.77 -17.03
CA LYS A 21 3.13 -9.20 -16.85
C LYS A 21 4.61 -9.48 -16.53
N PRO A 22 4.91 -10.64 -15.91
CA PRO A 22 6.30 -11.04 -15.67
C PRO A 22 7.13 -11.02 -16.96
N GLY A 23 8.32 -10.44 -16.89
CA GLY A 23 9.24 -10.29 -18.03
C GLY A 23 8.92 -9.14 -19.01
N ASP A 24 7.88 -8.35 -18.75
CA ASP A 24 7.67 -7.11 -19.50
C ASP A 24 8.74 -6.07 -19.13
N ILE A 25 8.98 -5.08 -20.01
CA ILE A 25 9.77 -3.90 -19.73
C ILE A 25 8.83 -2.73 -19.48
N ALA A 26 8.98 -2.06 -18.35
CA ALA A 26 8.13 -0.94 -17.96
C ALA A 26 8.75 0.40 -18.41
N LEU A 27 8.07 1.12 -19.30
CA LEU A 27 8.43 2.49 -19.67
C LEU A 27 7.54 3.47 -18.91
N ILE A 28 8.14 4.28 -18.04
CA ILE A 28 7.45 5.21 -17.14
C ILE A 28 7.93 6.64 -17.35
N ALA A 29 7.10 7.59 -16.90
CA ALA A 29 7.45 9.00 -16.73
C ALA A 29 7.11 9.35 -15.29
N HIS A 30 8.05 9.11 -14.39
CA HIS A 30 7.83 9.23 -12.96
C HIS A 30 9.05 9.87 -12.29
N LYS A 31 8.97 11.18 -12.10
CA LYS A 31 9.94 11.93 -11.29
C LYS A 31 9.83 11.56 -9.82
N ASP A 32 10.97 11.28 -9.19
CA ASP A 32 11.06 10.81 -7.81
C ASP A 32 10.16 9.57 -7.59
N LEU A 33 10.55 8.44 -8.19
CA LEU A 33 9.78 7.18 -8.14
C LEU A 33 9.46 6.78 -6.69
N ASP A 34 8.19 6.88 -6.30
CA ASP A 34 7.76 6.59 -4.93
C ASP A 34 7.83 5.10 -4.57
N GLU A 35 7.89 4.81 -3.26
CA GLU A 35 8.00 3.44 -2.76
C GLU A 35 6.82 2.53 -3.18
N VAL A 36 5.60 3.07 -3.20
CA VAL A 36 4.38 2.30 -3.55
C VAL A 36 4.41 1.90 -5.02
N ALA A 37 4.84 2.79 -5.90
CA ALA A 37 5.04 2.54 -7.31
C ALA A 37 6.16 1.52 -7.53
N ALA A 38 7.30 1.66 -6.84
CA ALA A 38 8.41 0.72 -6.91
C ALA A 38 8.02 -0.69 -6.47
N LEU A 39 7.35 -0.83 -5.32
CA LEU A 39 6.80 -2.12 -4.85
C LEU A 39 5.84 -2.73 -5.88
N SER A 40 4.94 -1.91 -6.42
CA SER A 40 3.97 -2.37 -7.42
C SER A 40 4.64 -2.84 -8.72
N LEU A 41 5.77 -2.22 -9.11
CA LEU A 41 6.57 -2.67 -10.25
C LEU A 41 7.32 -3.97 -9.93
N ALA A 42 7.91 -4.06 -8.73
CA ALA A 42 8.62 -5.24 -8.25
C ALA A 42 7.73 -6.49 -8.19
N GLU A 43 6.53 -6.35 -7.66
CA GLU A 43 5.54 -7.44 -7.57
C GLU A 43 5.15 -8.01 -8.94
N ARG A 44 5.25 -7.21 -10.01
CA ARG A 44 4.96 -7.66 -11.38
C ARG A 44 6.09 -8.45 -12.02
N LYS A 45 7.27 -8.54 -11.38
CA LYS A 45 8.46 -9.29 -11.86
C LYS A 45 8.86 -8.89 -13.29
N ILE A 46 8.90 -7.58 -13.53
CA ILE A 46 9.35 -7.00 -14.80
C ILE A 46 10.85 -7.23 -15.01
N SER A 47 11.29 -7.19 -16.27
CA SER A 47 12.71 -7.37 -16.61
C SER A 47 13.56 -6.14 -16.33
N CYS A 48 13.01 -4.93 -16.53
CA CYS A 48 13.63 -3.66 -16.16
C CYS A 48 12.63 -2.52 -16.22
N VAL A 49 13.03 -1.37 -15.66
CA VAL A 49 12.35 -0.09 -15.78
C VAL A 49 13.16 0.83 -16.68
N ILE A 50 12.48 1.52 -17.60
CA ILE A 50 13.02 2.66 -18.35
C ILE A 50 12.22 3.89 -17.92
N ASN A 51 12.88 4.87 -17.29
CA ASN A 51 12.27 6.12 -16.88
C ASN A 51 12.72 7.24 -17.82
N ILE A 52 11.78 8.04 -18.32
CA ILE A 52 12.08 9.23 -19.13
C ILE A 52 12.19 10.51 -18.28
N GLU A 53 11.97 10.38 -16.97
CA GLU A 53 12.15 11.45 -15.97
C GLU A 53 13.22 11.03 -14.95
N GLU A 54 13.59 11.97 -14.06
CA GLU A 54 14.56 11.74 -13.00
C GLU A 54 13.97 10.82 -11.92
N THR A 55 14.48 9.60 -11.84
CA THR A 55 14.08 8.59 -10.86
C THR A 55 14.40 9.04 -9.44
N ILE A 56 15.54 9.72 -9.25
CA ILE A 56 15.89 10.46 -8.02
C ILE A 56 16.33 11.86 -8.41
N SER A 57 15.55 12.87 -8.03
CA SER A 57 15.87 14.28 -8.30
C SER A 57 16.94 14.86 -7.36
N GLY A 58 17.20 14.19 -6.23
CA GLY A 58 18.10 14.65 -5.19
C GLY A 58 17.51 15.74 -4.27
N ARG A 59 16.21 16.04 -4.36
CA ARG A 59 15.55 16.99 -3.44
C ARG A 59 15.42 16.46 -2.01
N TYR A 60 15.16 15.16 -1.88
CA TYR A 60 14.99 14.43 -0.62
C TYR A 60 15.44 12.98 -0.84
N PRO A 61 15.69 12.19 0.23
CA PRO A 61 16.19 10.82 0.11
C PRO A 61 15.07 9.85 -0.28
N ASN A 62 14.70 9.85 -1.57
CA ASN A 62 13.67 8.97 -2.14
C ASN A 62 14.12 7.50 -2.18
N GLN A 63 13.39 6.63 -1.49
CA GLN A 63 13.75 5.21 -1.31
C GLN A 63 13.17 4.27 -2.37
N GLY A 64 12.22 4.69 -3.21
CA GLY A 64 11.61 3.79 -4.20
C GLY A 64 12.62 3.06 -5.10
N PRO A 65 13.72 3.70 -5.56
CA PRO A 65 14.75 3.03 -6.36
C PRO A 65 15.52 1.94 -5.62
N ALA A 66 15.71 2.07 -4.30
CA ALA A 66 16.34 1.03 -3.49
C ALA A 66 15.51 -0.26 -3.49
N ILE A 67 14.18 -0.14 -3.48
CA ILE A 67 13.26 -1.29 -3.55
C ILE A 67 13.43 -2.06 -4.88
N LEU A 68 13.62 -1.35 -6.00
CA LEU A 68 13.87 -1.99 -7.28
C LEU A 68 15.24 -2.67 -7.34
N LEU A 69 16.28 -2.08 -6.72
CA LEU A 69 17.59 -2.70 -6.59
C LEU A 69 17.53 -4.00 -5.76
N GLU A 70 16.86 -3.98 -4.60
CA GLU A 70 16.66 -5.16 -3.76
C GLU A 70 15.90 -6.27 -4.50
N ALA A 71 14.95 -5.90 -5.35
CA ALA A 71 14.22 -6.81 -6.22
C ALA A 71 15.02 -7.29 -7.45
N ASN A 72 16.28 -6.86 -7.61
CA ASN A 72 17.14 -7.11 -8.77
C ASN A 72 16.52 -6.68 -10.10
N ILE A 73 15.82 -5.54 -10.11
CA ILE A 73 15.20 -4.96 -11.31
C ILE A 73 16.07 -3.78 -11.76
N PRO A 74 16.76 -3.90 -12.91
CA PRO A 74 17.58 -2.82 -13.45
C PRO A 74 16.74 -1.60 -13.81
N MET A 75 17.28 -0.42 -13.55
CA MET A 75 16.65 0.86 -13.82
C MET A 75 17.49 1.64 -14.82
N PHE A 76 16.86 2.06 -15.91
CA PHE A 76 17.49 2.85 -16.95
C PHE A 76 16.83 4.22 -17.04
N GLU A 77 17.64 5.26 -17.09
CA GLU A 77 17.18 6.63 -17.31
C GLU A 77 17.52 7.09 -18.72
N ILE A 78 16.58 7.79 -19.35
CA ILE A 78 16.78 8.34 -20.69
C ILE A 78 16.28 9.77 -20.80
N LYS A 79 17.14 10.67 -21.29
CA LYS A 79 16.81 12.06 -21.58
C LYS A 79 16.22 12.22 -22.98
N ASN A 80 15.25 11.38 -23.33
CA ASN A 80 14.54 11.44 -24.61
C ASN A 80 13.01 11.31 -24.40
N PRO A 81 12.30 12.44 -24.28
CA PRO A 81 10.84 12.41 -24.04
C PRO A 81 10.06 11.81 -25.21
N ASN A 82 10.66 11.72 -26.41
CA ASN A 82 10.01 11.19 -27.61
C ASN A 82 9.92 9.65 -27.59
N LEU A 83 10.60 8.96 -26.67
CA LEU A 83 10.56 7.50 -26.58
C LEU A 83 9.12 6.97 -26.44
N PHE A 84 8.29 7.70 -25.67
CA PHE A 84 6.87 7.39 -25.52
C PHE A 84 6.08 7.46 -26.84
N GLN A 85 6.52 8.23 -27.82
CA GLN A 85 5.83 8.32 -29.12
C GLN A 85 6.40 7.31 -30.13
N LEU A 86 7.70 7.04 -30.05
CA LEU A 86 8.43 6.20 -31.01
C LEU A 86 8.07 4.71 -30.92
N VAL A 87 7.90 4.18 -29.71
CA VAL A 87 7.66 2.73 -29.50
C VAL A 87 6.20 2.49 -29.17
N LYS A 88 5.52 1.61 -29.92
CA LYS A 88 4.14 1.21 -29.60
C LYS A 88 4.14 0.23 -28.42
N GLU A 89 3.11 0.28 -27.60
CA GLU A 89 2.97 -0.70 -26.52
C GLU A 89 2.78 -2.12 -27.07
N GLY A 90 3.37 -3.11 -26.39
CA GLY A 90 3.35 -4.52 -26.73
C GLY A 90 4.45 -4.94 -27.70
N GLU A 91 5.16 -3.98 -28.30
CA GLU A 91 6.32 -4.22 -29.15
C GLU A 91 7.51 -4.70 -28.32
N ILE A 92 8.42 -5.41 -28.98
CA ILE A 92 9.65 -5.89 -28.36
C ILE A 92 10.72 -4.80 -28.46
N ILE A 93 11.37 -4.53 -27.34
CA ILE A 93 12.58 -3.71 -27.29
C ILE A 93 13.73 -4.53 -26.72
N GLU A 94 14.94 -4.11 -27.06
CA GLU A 94 16.18 -4.70 -26.58
C GLU A 94 17.04 -3.60 -25.96
N ILE A 95 17.71 -3.88 -24.85
CA ILE A 95 18.69 -3.00 -24.24
C ILE A 95 20.02 -3.72 -24.37
N ILE A 96 20.96 -3.11 -25.08
CA ILE A 96 22.33 -3.59 -25.24
C ILE A 96 23.24 -2.57 -24.58
N ASP A 97 23.80 -2.94 -23.42
CA ASP A 97 24.55 -2.06 -22.53
C ASP A 97 23.73 -0.81 -22.18
N ASN A 98 24.07 0.33 -22.79
CA ASN A 98 23.45 1.63 -22.57
C ASN A 98 22.65 2.13 -23.78
N SER A 99 22.30 1.25 -24.73
CA SER A 99 21.54 1.63 -25.92
C SER A 99 20.22 0.86 -26.02
N ILE A 100 19.13 1.58 -26.27
CA ILE A 100 17.81 1.01 -26.47
C ILE A 100 17.62 0.77 -27.97
N ILE A 101 17.42 -0.49 -28.34
CA ILE A 101 17.23 -0.94 -29.71
C ILE A 101 15.76 -1.29 -29.94
N TYR A 102 15.20 -0.76 -31.02
CA TYR A 102 13.86 -1.08 -31.49
C TYR A 102 13.89 -1.32 -33.00
N LYS A 103 13.40 -2.49 -33.42
CA LYS A 103 13.41 -2.93 -34.83
C LYS A 103 14.80 -2.83 -35.48
N GLY A 104 15.84 -3.18 -34.73
CA GLY A 104 17.24 -3.17 -35.18
C GLY A 104 17.90 -1.79 -35.26
N LYS A 105 17.23 -0.72 -34.82
CA LYS A 105 17.78 0.64 -34.78
C LYS A 105 17.94 1.11 -33.34
N ASN A 106 19.06 1.80 -33.05
CA ASN A 106 19.21 2.54 -31.79
C ASN A 106 18.22 3.72 -31.79
N ILE A 107 17.35 3.78 -30.80
CA ILE A 107 16.33 4.83 -30.63
C ILE A 107 16.66 5.79 -29.47
N GLY A 108 17.75 5.54 -28.75
CA GLY A 108 18.26 6.41 -27.71
C GLY A 108 19.19 5.67 -26.74
N ASP A 109 20.13 6.42 -26.19
CA ASP A 109 21.03 5.92 -25.16
C ASP A 109 20.44 6.19 -23.77
N CYS A 110 20.69 5.28 -22.84
CA CYS A 110 20.21 5.31 -21.47
C CYS A 110 21.35 5.11 -20.47
N GLU A 111 21.20 5.68 -19.29
CA GLU A 111 22.11 5.50 -18.16
C GLU A 111 21.54 4.42 -17.24
N LEU A 112 22.35 3.42 -16.88
CA LEU A 112 22.01 2.45 -15.84
C LEU A 112 22.16 3.12 -14.47
N LEU A 113 21.09 3.15 -13.69
CA LEU A 113 21.13 3.54 -12.27
C LEU A 113 21.55 2.32 -11.46
N ASP A 114 22.86 2.17 -11.27
CA ASP A 114 23.41 1.15 -10.39
C ASP A 114 23.34 1.55 -8.91
N GLU A 115 23.74 0.63 -8.03
CA GLU A 115 23.73 0.84 -6.58
C GLU A 115 24.58 2.05 -6.15
N ASN A 116 25.75 2.26 -6.76
CA ASN A 116 26.62 3.39 -6.43
C ASN A 116 25.95 4.72 -6.78
N LYS A 117 25.35 4.81 -7.97
CA LYS A 117 24.64 6.00 -8.43
C LYS A 117 23.43 6.30 -7.56
N VAL A 118 22.65 5.29 -7.22
CA VAL A 118 21.49 5.43 -6.33
C VAL A 118 21.93 5.93 -4.96
N ASN A 119 22.96 5.35 -4.36
CA ASN A 119 23.50 5.78 -3.06
C ASN A 119 24.01 7.23 -3.12
N GLN A 120 24.72 7.62 -4.18
CA GLN A 120 25.17 9.00 -4.38
C GLN A 120 24.00 9.99 -4.45
N LEU A 121 22.94 9.66 -5.20
CA LEU A 121 21.76 10.53 -5.33
C LEU A 121 20.96 10.60 -4.02
N LEU A 122 20.91 9.51 -3.25
CA LEU A 122 20.34 9.49 -1.90
C LEU A 122 21.11 10.41 -0.95
N GLU A 123 22.44 10.38 -0.97
CA GLU A 123 23.28 11.29 -0.16
C GLU A 123 23.02 12.76 -0.49
N ILE A 124 22.90 13.10 -1.78
CA ILE A 124 22.50 14.45 -2.22
C ILE A 124 21.11 14.80 -1.66
N GLY A 125 20.17 13.86 -1.70
CA GLY A 125 18.85 14.00 -1.10
C GLY A 125 18.90 14.29 0.41
N TYR A 126 19.76 13.59 1.15
CA TYR A 126 19.98 13.85 2.59
C TYR A 126 20.61 15.22 2.85
N GLN A 127 21.50 15.70 1.99
CA GLN A 127 22.09 17.04 2.13
C GLN A 127 21.07 18.16 1.89
N ASN A 128 20.08 17.92 1.02
CA ASN A 128 19.05 18.89 0.69
C ASN A 128 17.83 18.86 1.63
N ILE A 129 17.73 17.85 2.51
CA ILE A 129 16.51 17.57 3.28
C ILE A 129 16.11 18.70 4.23
N GLU A 130 17.08 19.41 4.82
CA GLU A 130 16.82 20.50 5.77
C GLU A 130 16.15 21.69 5.07
N LYS A 131 16.66 22.05 3.89
CA LYS A 131 16.09 23.12 3.07
C LYS A 131 14.69 22.76 2.60
N GLU A 132 14.52 21.54 2.09
CA GLU A 132 13.21 21.05 1.64
C GLU A 132 12.21 21.01 2.81
N LEU A 133 12.66 20.71 4.03
CA LEU A 133 11.85 20.77 5.25
C LEU A 133 11.42 22.19 5.61
N GLU A 134 12.31 23.17 5.51
CA GLU A 134 11.97 24.58 5.72
C GLU A 134 10.88 25.03 4.75
N ASP A 135 11.08 24.78 3.45
CA ASP A 135 10.10 25.09 2.39
C ASP A 135 8.75 24.38 2.65
N PHE A 136 8.80 23.11 3.06
CA PHE A 136 7.61 22.31 3.37
C PHE A 136 6.83 22.85 4.57
N ILE A 137 7.53 23.29 5.63
CA ILE A 137 6.91 23.90 6.82
C ILE A 137 6.24 25.22 6.44
N GLU A 138 6.92 26.10 5.70
CA GLU A 138 6.36 27.40 5.31
C GLU A 138 5.09 27.22 4.48
N ASN A 139 5.13 26.36 3.46
CA ASN A 139 3.96 25.97 2.68
C ASN A 139 2.84 25.42 3.58
N THR A 140 3.19 24.54 4.52
CA THR A 140 2.23 23.93 5.43
C THR A 140 1.50 24.99 6.27
N LEU A 141 2.22 25.96 6.83
CA LEU A 141 1.66 27.04 7.64
C LEU A 141 0.79 27.98 6.79
N GLU A 142 1.25 28.36 5.59
CA GLU A 142 0.52 29.28 4.72
C GLU A 142 -0.83 28.70 4.28
N TYR A 143 -0.84 27.45 3.83
CA TYR A 143 -2.07 26.74 3.46
C TYR A 143 -2.96 26.46 4.67
N ALA A 144 -2.40 26.10 5.84
CA ALA A 144 -3.20 25.85 7.05
C ALA A 144 -3.97 27.10 7.50
N LYS A 145 -3.37 28.29 7.35
CA LYS A 145 -4.04 29.57 7.60
C LYS A 145 -5.27 29.77 6.70
N LYS A 146 -5.18 29.35 5.43
CA LYS A 146 -6.28 29.42 4.45
C LYS A 146 -7.34 28.35 4.71
N GLU A 147 -6.94 27.16 5.15
CA GLU A 147 -7.80 25.97 5.26
C GLU A 147 -8.40 25.71 6.65
N LYS A 148 -8.15 26.57 7.65
CA LYS A 148 -8.69 26.43 9.03
C LYS A 148 -10.20 26.22 9.13
N GLY A 149 -10.97 26.58 8.09
CA GLY A 149 -12.40 26.30 7.97
C GLY A 149 -12.75 24.81 8.11
N LEU A 150 -11.84 23.93 7.67
CA LEU A 150 -11.98 22.48 7.69
C LEU A 150 -12.23 21.92 9.10
N VAL A 151 -11.58 22.53 10.10
CA VAL A 151 -11.63 22.03 11.48
C VAL A 151 -12.50 22.87 12.42
N THR A 152 -12.71 24.14 12.09
CA THR A 152 -13.52 25.09 12.90
C THR A 152 -15.04 24.88 12.78
N GLY A 153 -15.50 23.82 12.11
CA GLY A 153 -16.92 23.46 12.02
C GLY A 153 -17.70 24.20 10.93
N LYS A 154 -16.99 24.92 10.04
CA LYS A 154 -17.62 25.63 8.91
C LYS A 154 -18.02 24.72 7.76
N ILE A 155 -17.43 23.52 7.69
CA ILE A 155 -17.72 22.54 6.64
C ILE A 155 -18.70 21.50 7.20
N PRO A 156 -19.91 21.37 6.63
CA PRO A 156 -20.88 20.38 7.06
C PRO A 156 -20.37 18.98 6.70
N ILE A 157 -20.29 18.10 7.70
CA ILE A 157 -19.92 16.70 7.51
C ILE A 157 -21.18 15.93 7.13
N PRO A 158 -21.21 15.21 6.00
CA PRO A 158 -22.37 14.43 5.59
C PRO A 158 -22.61 13.26 6.56
N LYS A 159 -23.89 12.92 6.74
CA LYS A 159 -24.28 11.73 7.50
C LYS A 159 -24.02 10.50 6.66
N THR A 160 -23.51 9.45 7.30
CA THR A 160 -23.26 8.16 6.67
C THR A 160 -24.44 7.22 6.84
N LYS A 161 -24.70 6.37 5.84
CA LYS A 161 -25.62 5.22 5.94
C LYS A 161 -25.04 4.18 6.93
N THR A 162 -23.73 4.03 6.92
CA THR A 162 -22.97 3.17 7.84
C THR A 162 -22.96 3.78 9.24
N ASN A 163 -23.45 3.03 10.25
CA ASN A 163 -23.45 3.50 11.63
C ASN A 163 -22.07 3.38 12.27
N LEU A 164 -21.39 4.53 12.39
CA LEU A 164 -20.08 4.70 13.02
C LEU A 164 -20.16 5.01 14.52
N LYS A 165 -21.34 5.35 15.03
CA LYS A 165 -21.49 5.85 16.40
C LYS A 165 -21.05 4.80 17.43
N ASP A 166 -20.19 5.21 18.36
CA ASP A 166 -19.67 4.40 19.48
C ASP A 166 -18.95 3.12 19.01
N LYS A 167 -18.40 3.13 17.78
CA LYS A 167 -17.64 2.02 17.21
C LYS A 167 -16.22 2.44 16.82
N HIS A 168 -15.33 1.46 16.73
CA HIS A 168 -14.04 1.67 16.12
C HIS A 168 -14.17 1.73 14.60
N ALA A 169 -13.42 2.62 13.96
CA ALA A 169 -13.28 2.70 12.52
C ALA A 169 -11.82 2.43 12.14
N LEU A 170 -11.59 1.51 11.20
CA LEU A 170 -10.28 1.24 10.63
C LEU A 170 -10.20 1.91 9.26
N VAL A 171 -9.38 2.94 9.15
CA VAL A 171 -9.14 3.71 7.93
C VAL A 171 -7.88 3.16 7.27
N VAL A 172 -8.02 2.55 6.09
CA VAL A 172 -6.91 1.95 5.35
C VAL A 172 -6.57 2.80 4.14
N VAL A 173 -5.29 3.12 4.01
CA VAL A 173 -4.71 3.88 2.90
C VAL A 173 -3.56 3.07 2.30
N ARG A 174 -3.36 3.18 0.99
CA ARG A 174 -2.24 2.57 0.28
C ARG A 174 -0.98 3.46 0.29
N GLY A 175 -0.43 3.70 1.48
CA GLY A 175 0.88 4.34 1.67
C GLY A 175 1.99 3.34 2.01
N LYS A 176 3.13 3.84 2.48
CA LYS A 176 4.28 3.02 2.87
C LYS A 176 3.91 1.93 3.89
N ASP A 177 4.47 0.74 3.73
CA ASP A 177 4.34 -0.43 4.62
C ASP A 177 2.90 -0.92 4.87
N TYR A 178 1.88 -0.41 4.16
CA TYR A 178 0.47 -0.69 4.45
C TYR A 178 0.13 -2.18 4.51
N LYS A 179 0.74 -3.02 3.66
CA LYS A 179 0.51 -4.47 3.64
C LYS A 179 0.99 -5.12 4.94
N ALA A 180 2.21 -4.79 5.36
CA ALA A 180 2.81 -5.31 6.57
C ALA A 180 2.06 -4.82 7.82
N ASP A 181 1.63 -3.55 7.83
CA ASP A 181 0.84 -3.00 8.92
C ASP A 181 -0.55 -3.65 8.99
N LEU A 182 -1.23 -3.85 7.86
CA LEU A 182 -2.54 -4.48 7.82
C LEU A 182 -2.48 -5.95 8.27
N GLU A 183 -1.43 -6.67 7.90
CA GLU A 183 -1.17 -8.03 8.40
C GLU A 183 -0.94 -8.05 9.92
N ALA A 184 -0.14 -7.12 10.43
CA ALA A 184 0.18 -7.02 11.85
C ALA A 184 -1.03 -6.72 12.74
N ILE A 185 -2.06 -6.03 12.21
CA ILE A 185 -3.31 -5.75 12.94
C ILE A 185 -4.46 -6.72 12.63
N SER A 186 -4.19 -7.82 11.94
CA SER A 186 -5.22 -8.81 11.58
C SER A 186 -6.00 -9.34 12.79
N SER A 187 -5.33 -9.56 13.92
CA SER A 187 -5.98 -9.96 15.18
C SER A 187 -6.98 -8.90 15.68
N TYR A 188 -6.58 -7.63 15.68
CA TYR A 188 -7.45 -6.51 16.02
C TYR A 188 -8.69 -6.47 15.14
N ILE A 189 -8.56 -6.68 13.82
CA ILE A 189 -9.71 -6.72 12.90
C ILE A 189 -10.65 -7.88 13.28
N SER A 190 -10.10 -9.07 13.54
CA SER A 190 -10.88 -10.27 13.85
C SER A 190 -11.54 -10.27 15.23
N GLU A 191 -10.98 -9.55 16.21
CA GLU A 191 -11.50 -9.49 17.57
C GLU A 191 -12.49 -8.32 17.72
N VAL A 192 -12.11 -7.14 17.26
CA VAL A 192 -12.84 -5.89 17.47
C VAL A 192 -13.93 -5.67 16.42
N HIS A 193 -13.79 -6.24 15.22
CA HIS A 193 -14.69 -6.03 14.09
C HIS A 193 -14.96 -4.52 13.81
N PRO A 194 -13.91 -3.71 13.59
CA PRO A 194 -14.09 -2.27 13.33
C PRO A 194 -14.82 -2.02 12.00
N ILE A 195 -15.41 -0.83 11.87
CA ILE A 195 -15.92 -0.36 10.58
C ILE A 195 -14.74 -0.10 9.64
N LEU A 196 -14.59 -0.95 8.65
CA LEU A 196 -13.57 -0.86 7.60
C LEU A 196 -13.89 0.25 6.59
N ILE A 197 -13.02 1.26 6.52
CA ILE A 197 -13.08 2.40 5.60
C ILE A 197 -11.85 2.35 4.69
N GLY A 198 -12.05 2.10 3.40
CA GLY A 198 -10.98 2.15 2.39
C GLY A 198 -10.86 3.55 1.80
N VAL A 199 -9.67 4.16 1.87
CA VAL A 199 -9.43 5.47 1.26
C VAL A 199 -8.67 5.31 -0.04
N ASP A 200 -9.25 5.78 -1.15
CA ASP A 200 -8.71 5.59 -2.49
C ASP A 200 -8.28 4.11 -2.68
N GLY A 201 -7.04 3.85 -3.09
CA GLY A 201 -6.52 2.48 -3.27
C GLY A 201 -6.48 1.62 -2.00
N GLY A 202 -6.77 2.18 -0.82
CA GLY A 202 -6.95 1.43 0.42
C GLY A 202 -8.20 0.55 0.44
N GLY A 203 -9.22 0.85 -0.39
CA GLY A 203 -10.36 -0.05 -0.59
C GLY A 203 -9.94 -1.37 -1.25
N ASP A 204 -9.10 -1.29 -2.29
CA ASP A 204 -8.53 -2.47 -2.93
C ASP A 204 -7.58 -3.23 -2.00
N ALA A 205 -6.81 -2.50 -1.17
CA ALA A 205 -5.97 -3.13 -0.15
C ALA A 205 -6.77 -3.99 0.83
N LEU A 206 -7.95 -3.53 1.27
CA LEU A 206 -8.83 -4.34 2.12
C LEU A 206 -9.30 -5.62 1.39
N LEU A 207 -9.73 -5.50 0.13
CA LEU A 207 -10.16 -6.65 -0.67
C LEU A 207 -9.06 -7.67 -0.91
N ASP A 208 -7.83 -7.21 -1.17
CA ASP A 208 -6.67 -8.08 -1.38
C ASP A 208 -6.36 -8.92 -0.13
N PHE A 209 -6.70 -8.40 1.06
CA PHE A 209 -6.59 -9.10 2.35
C PHE A 209 -7.85 -9.87 2.75
N GLY A 210 -8.85 -9.96 1.85
CA GLY A 210 -10.08 -10.72 2.08
C GLY A 210 -11.14 -9.98 2.89
N TYR A 211 -11.00 -8.67 3.09
CA TYR A 211 -11.95 -7.84 3.82
C TYR A 211 -12.78 -6.99 2.87
N THR A 212 -14.11 -7.05 2.96
CA THR A 212 -14.99 -6.15 2.21
C THR A 212 -15.11 -4.80 2.92
N PRO A 213 -14.80 -3.66 2.26
CA PRO A 213 -14.97 -2.34 2.86
C PRO A 213 -16.44 -2.05 3.18
N HIS A 214 -16.73 -1.61 4.40
CA HIS A 214 -18.05 -1.09 4.73
C HIS A 214 -18.29 0.23 4.03
N MET A 215 -17.23 1.01 3.84
CA MET A 215 -17.24 2.29 3.18
C MET A 215 -15.97 2.50 2.37
N VAL A 216 -16.09 3.19 1.23
CA VAL A 216 -14.96 3.74 0.50
C VAL A 216 -15.06 5.25 0.40
N VAL A 217 -13.94 5.95 0.58
CA VAL A 217 -13.84 7.41 0.54
C VAL A 217 -12.74 7.79 -0.43
N GLY A 218 -12.98 8.72 -1.36
CA GLY A 218 -11.94 9.09 -2.31
C GLY A 218 -12.36 9.94 -3.48
N ASP A 219 -11.39 10.24 -4.36
CA ASP A 219 -11.65 10.88 -5.66
C ASP A 219 -12.18 9.89 -6.70
N MET A 220 -12.16 8.59 -6.36
CA MET A 220 -12.53 7.46 -7.21
C MET A 220 -11.57 7.25 -8.39
N ASP A 221 -10.37 7.81 -8.43
CA ASP A 221 -9.42 7.57 -9.54
C ASP A 221 -8.51 6.36 -9.30
N SER A 222 -8.44 5.89 -8.06
CA SER A 222 -7.50 4.84 -7.65
C SER A 222 -8.18 3.62 -7.01
N ILE A 223 -9.51 3.53 -7.12
CA ILE A 223 -10.33 2.45 -6.59
C ILE A 223 -10.75 1.54 -7.76
N SER A 224 -10.62 0.22 -7.66
CA SER A 224 -11.09 -0.67 -8.74
C SER A 224 -12.63 -0.70 -8.87
N ASP A 225 -13.14 -1.02 -10.06
CA ASP A 225 -14.58 -1.22 -10.27
C ASP A 225 -15.14 -2.35 -9.39
N LYS A 226 -14.31 -3.36 -9.09
CA LYS A 226 -14.68 -4.45 -8.17
C LYS A 226 -14.91 -3.88 -6.77
N CYS A 227 -13.97 -3.09 -6.25
CA CYS A 227 -14.10 -2.46 -4.94
C CYS A 227 -15.30 -1.53 -4.85
N LEU A 228 -15.57 -0.71 -5.88
CA LEU A 228 -16.75 0.15 -5.88
C LEU A 228 -18.06 -0.64 -5.82
N LYS A 229 -18.14 -1.78 -6.51
CA LYS A 229 -19.35 -2.63 -6.52
C LYS A 229 -19.55 -3.42 -5.23
N GLU A 230 -18.48 -3.79 -4.55
CA GLU A 230 -18.53 -4.59 -3.31
C GLU A 230 -18.65 -3.73 -2.05
N ALA A 231 -18.24 -2.45 -2.09
CA ALA A 231 -18.32 -1.56 -0.94
C ALA A 231 -19.77 -1.29 -0.50
N GLY A 232 -20.00 -1.26 0.82
CA GLY A 232 -21.34 -1.01 1.38
C GLY A 232 -21.83 0.43 1.19
N GLU A 233 -20.90 1.40 1.20
CA GLU A 233 -21.19 2.82 1.04
C GLU A 233 -20.05 3.54 0.31
N ILE A 234 -20.39 4.48 -0.57
CA ILE A 234 -19.42 5.24 -1.37
C ILE A 234 -19.54 6.72 -1.02
N ILE A 235 -18.42 7.31 -0.60
CA ILE A 235 -18.29 8.74 -0.34
C ILE A 235 -17.33 9.34 -1.36
N VAL A 236 -17.85 10.16 -2.26
CA VAL A 236 -17.06 10.88 -3.26
C VAL A 236 -16.54 12.17 -2.64
N HIS A 237 -15.22 12.24 -2.49
CA HIS A 237 -14.52 13.46 -2.14
C HIS A 237 -14.60 14.43 -3.33
N ALA A 238 -15.24 15.56 -3.10
CA ALA A 238 -15.41 16.61 -4.10
C ALA A 238 -14.56 17.82 -3.78
N TYR A 239 -14.22 18.58 -4.82
CA TYR A 239 -13.58 19.87 -4.66
C TYR A 239 -14.46 20.81 -3.81
N PRO A 240 -13.88 21.83 -3.15
CA PRO A 240 -14.64 22.78 -2.34
C PRO A 240 -15.75 23.53 -3.10
N ASP A 241 -15.63 23.66 -4.42
CA ASP A 241 -16.65 24.26 -5.29
C ASP A 241 -17.79 23.29 -5.69
N GLY A 242 -17.76 22.06 -5.17
CA GLY A 242 -18.77 21.02 -5.39
C GLY A 242 -18.52 20.15 -6.62
N ARG A 243 -17.48 20.43 -7.44
CA ARG A 243 -17.15 19.55 -8.57
C ARG A 243 -16.67 18.19 -8.06
N ALA A 244 -17.25 17.12 -8.61
CA ALA A 244 -17.00 15.75 -8.17
C ALA A 244 -16.81 14.81 -9.38
N PRO A 245 -15.64 14.81 -10.06
CA PRO A 245 -15.40 13.95 -11.22
C PRO A 245 -15.64 12.46 -10.93
N GLY A 246 -15.24 12.00 -9.74
CA GLY A 246 -15.48 10.62 -9.30
C GLY A 246 -16.95 10.21 -9.27
N LEU A 247 -17.89 11.17 -9.14
CA LEU A 247 -19.32 10.87 -9.15
C LEU A 247 -19.80 10.37 -10.51
N GLU A 248 -19.27 10.89 -11.62
CA GLU A 248 -19.62 10.43 -12.96
C GLU A 248 -19.21 8.98 -13.16
N ARG A 249 -18.03 8.60 -12.65
CA ARG A 249 -17.54 7.22 -12.66
C ARG A 249 -18.43 6.29 -11.83
N VAL A 250 -18.85 6.71 -10.63
CA VAL A 250 -19.74 5.90 -9.79
C VAL A 250 -21.10 5.69 -10.49
N LYS A 251 -21.66 6.76 -11.07
CA LYS A 251 -22.96 6.69 -11.78
C LYS A 251 -22.90 5.83 -13.04
N SER A 252 -21.80 5.85 -13.80
CA SER A 252 -21.66 5.01 -14.99
C SER A 252 -21.59 3.52 -14.67
N LEU A 253 -21.22 3.16 -13.43
CA LEU A 253 -21.28 1.80 -12.90
C LEU A 253 -22.66 1.42 -12.31
N GLY A 254 -23.64 2.33 -12.33
CA GLY A 254 -24.97 2.11 -11.77
C GLY A 254 -25.04 2.16 -10.24
N LEU A 255 -24.06 2.81 -9.61
CA LEU A 255 -23.93 2.89 -8.15
C LEU A 255 -24.37 4.27 -7.62
N GLU A 256 -24.70 4.32 -6.33
CA GLU A 256 -24.99 5.56 -5.61
C GLU A 256 -23.80 6.00 -4.76
N ALA A 257 -23.61 7.31 -4.61
CA ALA A 257 -22.63 7.87 -3.69
C ALA A 257 -23.13 9.15 -3.02
N THR A 258 -22.62 9.39 -1.81
CA THR A 258 -22.75 10.66 -1.11
C THR A 258 -21.54 11.53 -1.44
N ILE A 259 -21.76 12.82 -1.71
CA ILE A 259 -20.68 13.75 -2.01
C ILE A 259 -20.24 14.44 -0.71
N PHE A 260 -18.93 14.54 -0.49
CA PHE A 260 -18.35 15.37 0.56
C PHE A 260 -17.45 16.45 -0.07
N PRO A 261 -17.96 17.69 -0.24
CA PRO A 261 -17.17 18.82 -0.73
C PRO A 261 -16.33 19.42 0.38
N ALA A 262 -15.02 19.26 0.31
CA ALA A 262 -14.09 19.77 1.31
C ALA A 262 -12.68 19.96 0.71
N PRO A 263 -11.86 20.87 1.26
CA PRO A 263 -10.45 20.92 0.93
C PRO A 263 -9.69 19.80 1.64
N GLY A 264 -8.53 19.45 1.09
CA GLY A 264 -7.58 18.51 1.69
C GLY A 264 -7.45 17.21 0.91
N THR A 265 -6.97 16.17 1.59
CA THR A 265 -6.77 14.84 1.01
C THR A 265 -7.96 13.93 1.32
N SER A 266 -8.16 12.87 0.53
CA SER A 266 -9.20 11.87 0.80
C SER A 266 -9.05 11.23 2.20
N GLU A 267 -7.83 11.16 2.73
CA GLU A 267 -7.53 10.65 4.08
C GLU A 267 -8.09 11.58 5.15
N ASP A 268 -7.90 12.88 4.97
CA ASP A 268 -8.44 13.91 5.86
C ASP A 268 -9.97 13.86 5.90
N ILE A 269 -10.58 13.65 4.73
CA ILE A 269 -12.03 13.52 4.59
C ILE A 269 -12.53 12.27 5.31
N ALA A 270 -11.85 11.13 5.17
CA ALA A 270 -12.21 9.91 5.87
C ALA A 270 -12.15 10.07 7.40
N PHE A 271 -11.12 10.74 7.91
CA PHE A 271 -11.00 11.04 9.34
C PHE A 271 -12.10 11.97 9.85
N LEU A 272 -12.37 13.06 9.13
CA LEU A 272 -13.46 13.97 9.50
C LEU A 272 -14.82 13.29 9.45
N LEU A 273 -15.04 12.43 8.46
CA LEU A 273 -16.28 11.68 8.32
C LEU A 273 -16.46 10.69 9.46
N ALA A 274 -15.44 9.91 9.80
CA ALA A 274 -15.46 8.98 10.93
C ALA A 274 -15.71 9.70 12.25
N TYR A 275 -14.97 10.79 12.49
CA TYR A 275 -15.10 11.61 13.69
C TYR A 275 -16.48 12.28 13.80
N GLY A 276 -16.94 12.92 12.72
CA GLY A 276 -18.22 13.64 12.68
C GLY A 276 -19.45 12.76 12.79
N ASN A 277 -19.33 11.47 12.41
CA ASN A 277 -20.39 10.47 12.57
C ASN A 277 -20.25 9.66 13.86
N GLY A 278 -19.36 10.07 14.78
CA GLY A 278 -19.35 9.58 16.16
C GLY A 278 -18.54 8.31 16.41
N ALA A 279 -17.55 7.99 15.56
CA ALA A 279 -16.60 6.92 15.85
C ALA A 279 -15.98 7.11 17.24
N ASP A 280 -15.84 6.03 18.01
CA ASP A 280 -15.22 6.06 19.33
C ASP A 280 -13.69 6.12 19.22
N LEU A 281 -13.14 5.30 18.31
CA LEU A 281 -11.73 5.24 17.97
C LEU A 281 -11.56 5.17 16.44
N ILE A 282 -10.56 5.86 15.91
CA ILE A 282 -10.15 5.83 14.51
C ILE A 282 -8.74 5.25 14.47
N VAL A 283 -8.59 4.07 13.88
CA VAL A 283 -7.29 3.44 13.65
C VAL A 283 -6.88 3.67 12.21
N ALA A 284 -5.69 4.20 12.01
CA ALA A 284 -5.18 4.59 10.69
C ALA A 284 -4.05 3.66 10.23
N VAL A 285 -4.17 3.07 9.04
CA VAL A 285 -3.16 2.17 8.45
C VAL A 285 -2.66 2.74 7.13
N GLY A 286 -1.34 2.76 6.96
CA GLY A 286 -0.70 3.19 5.71
C GLY A 286 -0.90 4.67 5.37
N THR A 287 -1.22 5.51 6.35
CA THR A 287 -1.45 6.95 6.13
C THR A 287 -0.17 7.72 5.84
N HIS A 288 -0.31 8.91 5.25
CA HIS A 288 0.81 9.82 4.98
C HIS A 288 0.93 10.80 6.15
N THR A 289 2.09 10.83 6.82
CA THR A 289 2.25 11.48 8.14
C THR A 289 3.49 12.32 8.28
N ASN A 290 4.46 12.17 7.36
CA ASN A 290 5.71 12.91 7.37
C ASN A 290 5.95 13.59 6.03
N MET A 291 6.89 14.54 5.99
CA MET A 291 7.20 15.32 4.79
C MET A 291 7.49 14.45 3.56
N ILE A 292 8.30 13.40 3.69
CA ILE A 292 8.71 12.56 2.56
C ILE A 292 7.49 11.89 1.93
N ASP A 293 6.58 11.35 2.75
CA ASP A 293 5.32 10.77 2.28
C ASP A 293 4.51 11.75 1.40
N PHE A 294 4.50 13.04 1.76
CA PHE A 294 3.77 14.07 1.02
C PHE A 294 4.51 14.49 -0.25
N LEU A 295 5.83 14.63 -0.19
CA LEU A 295 6.66 14.96 -1.35
C LEU A 295 6.57 13.88 -2.43
N GLU A 296 6.56 12.60 -2.05
CA GLU A 296 6.32 11.47 -2.96
C GLU A 296 4.95 11.53 -3.65
N LYS A 297 3.94 12.10 -2.98
CA LYS A 297 2.62 12.37 -3.59
C LYS A 297 2.57 13.66 -4.40
N GLY A 298 3.71 14.34 -4.59
CA GLY A 298 3.78 15.62 -5.28
C GLY A 298 3.16 16.78 -4.50
N ARG A 299 3.03 16.66 -3.17
CA ARG A 299 2.51 17.71 -2.30
C ARG A 299 3.65 18.40 -1.55
N SER A 300 3.72 19.72 -1.65
CA SER A 300 4.74 20.55 -1.00
C SER A 300 4.39 20.98 0.44
N GLY A 301 3.32 20.43 1.03
CA GLY A 301 2.90 20.72 2.40
C GLY A 301 1.81 19.73 2.88
N MET A 302 1.55 19.72 4.20
CA MET A 302 0.61 18.79 4.86
C MET A 302 -0.51 19.50 5.65
N SER A 303 -1.01 20.62 5.16
CA SER A 303 -1.82 21.56 5.94
C SER A 303 -3.15 21.02 6.43
N SER A 304 -3.98 20.51 5.53
CA SER A 304 -5.27 19.90 5.85
C SER A 304 -5.08 18.70 6.77
N THR A 305 -4.08 17.85 6.49
CA THR A 305 -3.74 16.71 7.35
C THR A 305 -3.30 17.12 8.74
N PHE A 306 -2.45 18.14 8.88
CA PHE A 306 -2.05 18.69 10.17
C PHE A 306 -3.27 19.19 10.96
N LEU A 307 -4.13 19.99 10.32
CA LEU A 307 -5.34 20.51 10.96
C LEU A 307 -6.29 19.39 11.37
N VAL A 308 -6.58 18.44 10.49
CA VAL A 308 -7.50 17.34 10.77
C VAL A 308 -6.98 16.48 11.90
N ARG A 309 -5.69 16.11 11.91
CA ARG A 309 -5.08 15.38 13.03
C ARG A 309 -5.18 16.15 14.35
N LEU A 310 -5.02 17.48 14.33
CA LEU A 310 -5.24 18.32 15.50
C LEU A 310 -6.69 18.26 16.00
N LYS A 311 -7.68 18.15 15.11
CA LYS A 311 -9.10 18.03 15.48
C LYS A 311 -9.48 16.64 15.98
N VAL A 312 -8.99 15.59 15.34
CA VAL A 312 -9.41 14.20 15.63
C VAL A 312 -8.50 13.48 16.62
N GLY A 313 -7.39 14.11 17.04
CA GLY A 313 -6.29 13.49 17.76
C GLY A 313 -6.65 12.78 19.06
N SER A 314 -7.73 13.18 19.75
CA SER A 314 -8.21 12.49 20.96
C SER A 314 -8.79 11.09 20.69
N LYS A 315 -9.10 10.79 19.43
CA LYS A 315 -9.69 9.51 18.98
C LYS A 315 -8.88 8.84 17.88
N LEU A 316 -7.75 9.41 17.45
CA LEU A 316 -6.94 8.89 16.35
C LEU A 316 -5.75 8.11 16.89
N VAL A 317 -5.61 6.86 16.45
CA VAL A 317 -4.44 6.01 16.70
C VAL A 317 -3.81 5.66 15.36
N ASP A 318 -2.53 6.00 15.22
CA ASP A 318 -1.75 5.68 14.03
C ASP A 318 -1.14 4.28 14.17
N ALA A 319 -1.55 3.36 13.30
CA ALA A 319 -1.00 2.01 13.22
C ALA A 319 0.13 1.92 12.17
N LYS A 320 0.57 3.03 11.58
CA LYS A 320 1.73 3.05 10.67
C LYS A 320 2.98 2.54 11.40
N GLY A 321 3.62 1.52 10.83
CA GLY A 321 4.82 0.90 11.39
C GLY A 321 4.56 -0.01 12.60
N VAL A 322 3.31 -0.37 12.89
CA VAL A 322 2.98 -1.35 13.95
C VAL A 322 3.63 -2.72 13.68
N ASN A 323 3.90 -3.04 12.42
CA ASN A 323 4.67 -4.23 12.03
C ASN A 323 6.09 -4.27 12.65
N LYS A 324 6.67 -3.10 12.97
CA LYS A 324 7.99 -2.99 13.62
C LYS A 324 7.93 -3.23 15.13
N LEU A 325 6.75 -3.08 15.74
CA LEU A 325 6.52 -3.33 17.15
C LEU A 325 6.11 -4.78 17.41
N TYR A 326 5.29 -5.33 16.51
CA TYR A 326 4.78 -6.69 16.61
C TYR A 326 5.40 -7.59 15.55
N HIS A 327 6.50 -8.25 15.89
CA HIS A 327 6.91 -9.44 15.17
C HIS A 327 6.04 -10.61 15.63
N SER A 328 5.04 -10.96 14.82
CA SER A 328 4.34 -12.24 14.88
C SER A 328 5.36 -13.38 14.74
N SER A 329 5.97 -13.76 15.85
CA SER A 329 6.79 -14.97 15.91
C SER A 329 5.84 -16.13 16.13
N PHE A 330 5.54 -16.85 15.05
CA PHE A 330 4.86 -18.14 15.11
C PHE A 330 5.77 -19.11 15.88
N LYS A 331 5.65 -19.14 17.22
CA LYS A 331 6.54 -19.97 18.03
C LYS A 331 6.09 -21.41 17.88
N LEU A 332 6.82 -22.17 17.06
CA LEU A 332 6.57 -23.59 16.77
C LEU A 332 6.32 -24.43 18.05
N LYS A 333 6.90 -24.02 19.18
CA LYS A 333 6.65 -24.60 20.51
C LYS A 333 5.17 -24.63 20.92
N TYR A 334 4.36 -23.64 20.53
CA TYR A 334 2.93 -23.61 20.86
C TYR A 334 2.15 -24.63 20.04
N VAL A 335 2.48 -24.79 18.76
CA VAL A 335 1.89 -25.83 17.89
C VAL A 335 2.25 -27.21 18.39
N ILE A 336 3.52 -27.43 18.74
CA ILE A 336 3.98 -28.69 19.36
C ILE A 336 3.25 -28.93 20.67
N GLY A 337 3.08 -27.90 21.50
CA GLY A 337 2.32 -27.99 22.75
C GLY A 337 0.86 -28.40 22.56
N ILE A 338 0.16 -27.80 21.58
CA ILE A 338 -1.22 -28.15 21.22
C ILE A 338 -1.28 -29.59 20.68
N ALA A 339 -0.34 -29.99 19.83
CA ALA A 339 -0.27 -31.35 19.31
C ALA A 339 -0.06 -32.39 20.43
N ILE A 340 0.85 -32.13 21.37
CA ILE A 340 1.05 -33.00 22.54
C ILE A 340 -0.22 -33.05 23.39
N ALA A 341 -0.85 -31.91 23.67
CA ALA A 341 -2.09 -31.85 24.44
C ALA A 341 -3.22 -32.64 23.79
N ALA A 342 -3.36 -32.57 22.45
CA ALA A 342 -4.35 -33.34 21.70
C ALA A 342 -4.05 -34.85 21.67
N LEU A 343 -2.78 -35.25 21.76
CA LEU A 343 -2.37 -36.66 21.79
C LEU A 343 -2.60 -37.32 23.16
N ILE A 344 -2.66 -36.56 24.26
CA ILE A 344 -2.85 -37.11 25.61
C ILE A 344 -4.15 -37.94 25.73
N PRO A 345 -5.34 -37.43 25.36
CA PRO A 345 -6.58 -38.20 25.42
C PRO A 345 -6.54 -39.47 24.56
N ILE A 346 -5.97 -39.36 23.35
CA ILE A 346 -5.81 -40.49 22.43
C ILE A 346 -4.91 -41.56 23.07
N GLY A 347 -3.80 -41.17 23.69
CA GLY A 347 -2.92 -42.06 24.42
C GLY A 347 -3.63 -42.75 25.59
N VAL A 348 -4.39 -42.00 26.39
CA VAL A 348 -5.17 -42.55 27.52
C VAL A 348 -6.20 -43.57 27.05
N ILE A 349 -6.97 -43.25 26.01
CA ILE A 349 -7.97 -44.16 25.43
C ILE A 349 -7.29 -45.43 24.89
N THR A 350 -6.19 -45.27 24.15
CA THR A 350 -5.44 -46.38 23.56
C THR A 350 -4.91 -47.32 24.65
N ILE A 351 -4.36 -46.80 25.75
CA ILE A 351 -3.87 -47.61 26.88
C ILE A 351 -5.02 -48.31 27.61
N ARG A 352 -6.18 -47.67 27.72
CA ARG A 352 -7.35 -48.24 28.40
C ARG A 352 -8.14 -49.21 27.53
N HIS A 353 -7.92 -49.23 26.21
CA HIS A 353 -8.67 -50.09 25.29
C HIS A 353 -8.23 -51.56 25.41
N PRO A 354 -9.15 -52.53 25.65
CA PRO A 354 -8.80 -53.92 25.95
C PRO A 354 -7.96 -54.60 24.87
N LEU A 355 -8.32 -54.42 23.59
CA LEU A 355 -7.60 -55.02 22.45
C LEU A 355 -6.16 -54.51 22.32
N PHE A 356 -5.93 -53.23 22.64
CA PHE A 356 -4.60 -52.64 22.53
C PHE A 356 -3.71 -53.06 23.71
N ARG A 357 -4.31 -53.27 24.89
CA ARG A 357 -3.61 -53.82 26.05
C ARG A 357 -3.11 -55.24 25.78
N GLU A 358 -3.91 -56.06 25.12
CA GLU A 358 -3.47 -57.40 24.70
C GLU A 358 -2.40 -57.36 23.62
N LEU A 359 -2.55 -56.51 22.60
CA LEU A 359 -1.51 -56.30 21.57
C LEU A 359 -0.19 -55.82 22.19
N MET A 360 -0.22 -54.87 23.11
CA MET A 360 0.97 -54.40 23.83
C MET A 360 1.58 -55.49 24.71
N HIS A 361 0.75 -56.35 25.31
CA HIS A 361 1.22 -57.51 26.08
C HIS A 361 1.90 -58.54 25.18
N LEU A 362 1.32 -58.84 24.02
CA LEU A 362 1.90 -59.72 23.00
C LEU A 362 3.21 -59.13 22.44
N PHE A 363 3.24 -57.82 22.18
CA PHE A 363 4.43 -57.12 21.72
C PHE A 363 5.54 -57.16 22.78
N LYS A 364 5.20 -56.95 24.05
CA LYS A 364 6.13 -57.08 25.18
C LYS A 364 6.67 -58.50 25.33
N ILE A 365 5.83 -59.52 25.16
CA ILE A 365 6.26 -60.93 25.15
C ILE A 365 7.22 -61.17 23.98
N ARG A 366 6.90 -60.67 22.78
CA ARG A 366 7.73 -60.85 21.59
C ARG A 366 9.09 -60.15 21.72
N ILE A 367 9.13 -58.96 22.31
CA ILE A 367 10.37 -58.26 22.64
C ILE A 367 11.18 -59.04 23.68
N ARG A 368 10.54 -59.57 24.72
CA ARG A 368 11.21 -60.41 25.73
C ARG A 368 11.85 -61.66 25.12
N MET A 369 11.12 -62.35 24.23
CA MET A 369 11.64 -63.51 23.51
C MET A 369 12.81 -63.14 22.59
N ILE A 370 12.79 -61.96 21.96
CA ILE A 370 13.90 -61.48 21.11
C ILE A 370 15.11 -61.09 21.97
N LEU A 371 14.90 -60.55 23.17
CA LEU A 371 15.96 -60.12 24.09
C LEU A 371 16.44 -61.23 25.05
N GLY A 372 15.84 -62.43 24.99
CA GLY A 372 16.25 -63.59 25.78
C GLY A 372 15.96 -63.52 27.29
N ILE A 373 14.93 -62.75 27.70
CA ILE A 373 14.50 -62.59 29.11
C ILE A 373 13.09 -63.11 29.33
#